data_AF-A0A3D0H3K3-F1
#
_entry.id   AF-A0A3D0H3K3-F1
#
_cell.length_a   1.000
_cell.length_b   1.000
_cell.length_c   1.000
_cell.angle_alpha   90.00
_cell.angle_beta   90.00
_cell.angle_gamma   90.00
#
_symmetry.space_group_name_H-M   'P 1'
#
loop_
_entity.id
_entity.type
_entity.pdbx_description
1 polymer ?
#
loop_
_entity_poly.entity_id
_entity_poly.type
_entity_poly.pdbx_seq_one_letter_code
_entity_poly.pdbx_strand_id
1 'polypeptide(L)'
;PAAHHLGTGPEIYEQTEGRVDVVVVTLGTTGTVMGILRAMKERNPTIQVIGVEPYPGHKIQGLKNMKESYVPGIFDRYALDRIVHVKDEEAFDAARRLAREEGLFVGMSSGAAMVAAARIAQERDQGVVVTIFPDGGDRYLSTNLFTTLLEPDFRFYDCLQREKVDFKPIREGAAGILVTGPPLDTPLTLQESRRFILADVLARFLKAKGFNTSQVLFVADMDSRTIHGACEAQKSLTDYTQQQLDQILSDLDLLKVERALRYPRTSDHIDAIVSATKTLLDKGAAYEKLRSVYFNIAHTKTYGSLSRVDVKKIRLGTTVDLDTYEKINPRDFTLLKRATLAELKRGICVKTDWGNVLPTWHIAAATVATQELGSPVDIQVSSVDFLFP
;
A
#
# COMPACT_ATOMS: atom_id res chain seq x y z
N PRO A 1 -16.17 25.85 31.16
CA PRO A 1 -17.30 25.50 32.07
C PRO A 1 -18.50 26.44 31.97
N ALA A 2 -18.32 27.74 32.24
CA ALA A 2 -19.44 28.71 32.32
C ALA A 2 -20.30 28.74 31.05
N ALA A 3 -19.68 28.72 29.85
CA ALA A 3 -20.41 28.70 28.58
C ALA A 3 -21.39 27.51 28.47
N HIS A 4 -21.02 26.34 28.96
CA HIS A 4 -21.88 25.15 28.91
C HIS A 4 -22.86 25.08 30.09
N HIS A 5 -22.53 25.69 31.22
CA HIS A 5 -23.46 25.81 32.36
C HIS A 5 -24.60 26.78 32.05
N LEU A 6 -24.29 27.91 31.40
CA LEU A 6 -25.25 28.97 31.10
C LEU A 6 -25.86 28.88 29.69
N GLY A 7 -25.26 28.11 28.78
CA GLY A 7 -25.71 27.95 27.39
C GLY A 7 -26.15 26.52 27.08
N THR A 8 -25.18 25.64 26.76
CA THR A 8 -25.46 24.29 26.26
C THR A 8 -26.33 23.44 27.19
N GLY A 9 -26.13 23.50 28.51
CA GLY A 9 -26.93 22.76 29.48
C GLY A 9 -28.41 23.17 29.47
N PRO A 10 -28.72 24.47 29.65
CA PRO A 10 -30.08 24.98 29.47
C PRO A 10 -30.70 24.60 28.13
N GLU A 11 -29.96 24.75 27.03
CA GLU A 11 -30.42 24.40 25.68
C GLU A 11 -30.84 22.92 25.58
N ILE A 12 -30.03 21.99 26.10
CA ILE A 12 -30.36 20.56 26.15
C ILE A 12 -31.67 20.33 26.91
N TYR A 13 -31.82 20.96 28.08
CA TYR A 13 -32.99 20.77 28.91
C TYR A 13 -34.26 21.32 28.24
N GLU A 14 -34.16 22.50 27.62
CA GLU A 14 -35.27 23.15 26.93
C GLU A 14 -35.68 22.40 25.66
N GLN A 15 -34.73 22.02 24.81
CA GLN A 15 -35.00 21.29 23.56
C GLN A 15 -35.52 19.87 23.79
N THR A 16 -35.21 19.27 24.95
CA THR A 16 -35.79 17.98 25.35
C THR A 16 -37.09 18.14 26.15
N GLU A 17 -37.55 19.36 26.39
CA GLU A 17 -38.72 19.67 27.22
C GLU A 17 -38.62 19.03 28.62
N GLY A 18 -37.40 19.00 29.19
CA GLY A 18 -37.10 18.41 30.49
C GLY A 18 -37.07 16.88 30.52
N ARG A 19 -37.22 16.20 29.37
CA ARG A 19 -37.24 14.73 29.28
C ARG A 19 -35.86 14.07 29.23
N VAL A 20 -34.78 14.85 29.18
CA VAL A 20 -33.41 14.30 29.18
C VAL A 20 -33.13 13.48 30.44
N ASP A 21 -32.71 12.23 30.26
CA ASP A 21 -32.33 11.33 31.35
C ASP A 21 -30.83 11.22 31.51
N VAL A 22 -30.10 11.24 30.38
CA VAL A 22 -28.66 11.04 30.34
C VAL A 22 -28.02 12.00 29.35
N VAL A 23 -26.93 12.64 29.74
CA VAL A 23 -26.06 13.39 28.85
C VAL A 23 -24.68 12.73 28.78
N VAL A 24 -24.27 12.32 27.58
CA VAL A 24 -22.99 11.66 27.30
C VAL A 24 -22.03 12.66 26.66
N VAL A 25 -20.90 12.92 27.31
CA VAL A 25 -19.94 13.96 26.90
C VAL A 25 -18.51 13.42 26.95
N THR A 26 -17.73 13.67 25.89
CA THR A 26 -16.32 13.28 25.83
C THR A 26 -15.42 14.13 26.72
N LEU A 27 -14.36 13.50 27.23
CA LEU A 27 -13.39 14.12 28.11
C LEU A 27 -12.19 14.64 27.31
N GLY A 28 -12.14 15.97 27.12
CA GLY A 28 -10.99 16.70 26.57
C GLY A 28 -10.43 17.70 27.59
N THR A 29 -10.74 18.98 27.42
CA THR A 29 -10.45 20.03 28.42
C THR A 29 -11.36 19.96 29.66
N THR A 30 -12.31 19.02 29.68
CA THR A 30 -13.36 18.80 30.69
C THR A 30 -14.33 19.97 30.94
N GLY A 31 -14.14 21.10 30.26
CA GLY A 31 -14.99 22.28 30.41
C GLY A 31 -16.45 22.05 30.02
N THR A 32 -16.70 21.21 29.01
CA THR A 32 -18.05 20.85 28.55
C THR A 32 -18.76 19.97 29.55
N VAL A 33 -18.16 18.84 29.93
CA VAL A 33 -18.78 17.90 30.86
C VAL A 33 -19.05 18.54 32.23
N MET A 34 -18.13 19.35 32.77
CA MET A 34 -18.30 19.98 34.07
C MET A 34 -19.38 21.09 34.05
N GLY A 35 -19.47 21.84 32.95
CA GLY A 35 -20.51 22.86 32.79
C GLY A 35 -21.91 22.25 32.66
N ILE A 36 -22.04 21.20 31.84
CA ILE A 36 -23.30 20.47 31.66
C ILE A 36 -23.70 19.77 32.95
N LEU A 37 -22.77 19.09 33.63
CA LEU A 37 -23.02 18.45 34.92
C LEU A 37 -23.68 19.42 35.90
N ARG A 38 -23.11 20.61 36.07
CA ARG A 38 -23.67 21.63 36.95
C ARG A 38 -25.08 22.06 36.50
N ALA A 39 -25.27 22.34 35.21
CA ALA A 39 -26.57 22.74 34.66
C ALA A 39 -27.67 21.69 34.86
N MET A 40 -27.32 20.41 34.67
CA MET A 40 -28.24 19.28 34.81
C MET A 40 -28.61 19.04 36.26
N LYS A 41 -27.61 18.97 37.16
CA LYS A 41 -27.86 18.68 38.58
C LYS A 41 -28.61 19.81 39.30
N GLU A 42 -28.43 21.07 38.88
CA GLU A 42 -29.22 22.21 39.39
C GLU A 42 -30.71 22.14 39.00
N ARG A 43 -31.04 21.53 37.85
CA ARG A 43 -32.43 21.41 37.34
C ARG A 43 -33.11 20.15 37.82
N ASN A 44 -32.43 19.02 37.68
CA ASN A 44 -32.90 17.73 38.14
C ASN A 44 -31.71 16.84 38.52
N PRO A 45 -31.50 16.58 39.83
CA PRO A 45 -30.40 15.74 40.32
C PRO A 45 -30.41 14.30 39.78
N THR A 46 -31.56 13.79 39.29
CA THR A 46 -31.67 12.44 38.74
C THR A 46 -31.08 12.29 37.34
N ILE A 47 -30.86 13.40 36.61
CA ILE A 47 -30.24 13.37 35.28
C ILE A 47 -28.80 12.90 35.43
N GLN A 48 -28.42 11.88 34.67
CA GLN A 48 -27.07 11.32 34.69
C GLN A 48 -26.18 12.07 33.70
N VAL A 49 -24.96 12.38 34.10
CA VAL A 49 -23.92 12.91 33.20
C VAL A 49 -22.76 11.94 33.16
N ILE A 50 -22.52 11.41 31.96
CA ILE A 50 -21.57 10.33 31.71
C ILE A 50 -20.39 10.90 30.91
N GLY A 51 -19.19 10.71 31.44
CA GLY A 51 -17.95 11.04 30.73
C GLY A 51 -17.54 9.93 29.77
N VAL A 52 -16.99 10.29 28.62
CA VAL A 52 -16.37 9.34 27.67
C VAL A 52 -14.88 9.58 27.63
N GLU A 53 -14.11 8.55 28.01
CA GLU A 53 -12.65 8.60 28.07
C GLU A 53 -12.06 7.58 27.10
N PRO A 54 -11.04 7.93 26.31
CA PRO A 54 -10.35 6.94 25.48
C PRO A 54 -9.39 6.09 26.34
N TYR A 55 -8.97 4.94 25.82
CA TYR A 55 -7.91 4.15 26.46
C TYR A 55 -6.53 4.87 26.41
N PRO A 56 -5.58 4.48 27.27
CA PRO A 56 -4.18 4.91 27.18
C PRO A 56 -3.59 4.73 25.77
N GLY A 57 -2.82 5.71 25.28
CA GLY A 57 -2.17 5.68 23.94
C GLY A 57 -3.08 5.97 22.74
N HIS A 58 -4.28 6.52 22.96
CA HIS A 58 -5.26 6.79 21.92
C HIS A 58 -4.83 7.82 20.86
N LYS A 59 -5.47 7.73 19.68
CA LYS A 59 -5.28 8.63 18.53
C LYS A 59 -6.47 9.57 18.30
N ILE A 60 -7.52 9.47 19.12
CA ILE A 60 -8.69 10.35 19.03
C ILE A 60 -8.31 11.80 19.40
N GLN A 61 -8.16 12.65 18.38
CA GLN A 61 -7.81 14.05 18.58
C GLN A 61 -8.89 14.82 19.37
N GLY A 62 -8.45 15.67 20.30
CA GLY A 62 -9.33 16.47 21.16
C GLY A 62 -9.76 15.81 22.46
N LEU A 63 -9.63 14.48 22.58
CA LEU A 63 -9.88 13.75 23.82
C LEU A 63 -8.59 13.61 24.64
N LYS A 64 -8.74 13.29 25.93
CA LYS A 64 -7.65 13.00 26.86
C LYS A 64 -7.96 11.76 27.68
N ASN A 65 -6.95 10.92 27.87
CA ASN A 65 -6.93 9.96 28.97
C ASN A 65 -6.38 10.64 30.24
N MET A 66 -7.13 10.63 31.34
CA MET A 66 -6.82 11.34 32.60
C MET A 66 -5.70 10.68 33.41
N LYS A 67 -5.22 9.50 33.01
CA LYS A 67 -4.04 8.86 33.63
C LYS A 67 -2.73 9.24 32.96
N GLU A 68 -2.77 9.60 31.67
CA GLU A 68 -1.56 9.92 30.88
C GLU A 68 -1.41 11.41 30.61
N SER A 69 -2.53 12.12 30.47
CA SER A 69 -2.55 13.54 30.16
C SER A 69 -2.62 14.40 31.41
N TYR A 70 -2.21 15.67 31.29
CA TYR A 70 -2.47 16.68 32.31
C TYR A 70 -3.98 16.79 32.58
N VAL A 71 -4.37 16.47 33.83
CA VAL A 71 -5.73 16.55 34.33
C VAL A 71 -6.09 18.03 34.56
N PRO A 72 -7.11 18.58 33.88
CA PRO A 72 -7.51 19.96 34.09
C PRO A 72 -7.97 20.20 35.54
N GLY A 73 -7.56 21.29 36.18
CA GLY A 73 -7.90 21.58 37.58
C GLY A 73 -9.39 21.78 37.87
N ILE A 74 -10.20 21.92 36.83
CA ILE A 74 -11.67 22.01 36.91
C ILE A 74 -12.37 20.64 36.90
N PHE A 75 -11.63 19.55 36.66
CA PHE A 75 -12.19 18.22 36.53
C PHE A 75 -12.41 17.59 37.91
N ASP A 76 -13.67 17.24 38.20
CA ASP A 76 -14.02 16.41 39.34
C ASP A 76 -14.53 15.05 38.84
N ARG A 77 -13.70 14.01 39.03
CA ARG A 77 -14.02 12.65 38.62
C ARG A 77 -15.14 12.01 39.45
N TYR A 78 -15.38 12.47 40.68
CA TYR A 78 -16.36 11.89 41.59
C TYR A 78 -17.74 12.52 41.41
N ALA A 79 -17.81 13.66 40.73
CA ALA A 79 -19.06 14.33 40.42
C ALA A 79 -19.77 13.73 39.18
N LEU A 80 -19.07 12.96 38.34
CA LEU A 80 -19.68 12.23 37.22
C LEU A 80 -20.36 10.96 37.69
N ASP A 81 -21.52 10.65 37.12
CA ASP A 81 -22.26 9.43 37.46
C ASP A 81 -21.56 8.17 36.94
N ARG A 82 -20.87 8.27 35.79
CA ARG A 82 -20.10 7.17 35.18
C ARG A 82 -19.06 7.70 34.20
N ILE A 83 -17.99 6.94 33.99
CA ILE A 83 -17.04 7.13 32.89
C ILE A 83 -17.04 5.86 32.02
N VAL A 84 -17.31 6.02 30.73
CA VAL A 84 -17.27 4.95 29.73
C VAL A 84 -15.95 5.04 28.96
N HIS A 85 -15.26 3.91 28.80
CA HIS A 85 -14.04 3.85 28.02
C HIS A 85 -14.32 3.39 26.59
N VAL A 86 -13.68 4.02 25.61
CA VAL A 86 -13.88 3.73 24.17
C VAL A 86 -12.53 3.54 23.47
N LYS A 87 -12.47 2.56 22.57
CA LYS A 87 -11.29 2.29 21.73
C LYS A 87 -11.29 3.17 20.48
N ASP A 88 -10.10 3.43 19.93
CA ASP A 88 -9.93 4.24 18.71
C ASP A 88 -10.72 3.67 17.53
N GLU A 89 -10.66 2.36 17.32
CA GLU A 89 -11.29 1.68 16.18
C GLU A 89 -12.81 1.79 16.26
N GLU A 90 -13.38 1.65 17.46
CA GLU A 90 -14.82 1.81 17.70
C GLU A 90 -15.29 3.24 17.43
N ALA A 91 -14.51 4.23 17.89
CA ALA A 91 -14.82 5.64 17.65
C ALA A 91 -14.77 5.98 16.15
N PHE A 92 -13.74 5.51 15.44
CA PHE A 92 -13.57 5.81 14.02
C PHE A 92 -14.64 5.13 13.19
N ASP A 93 -14.98 3.87 13.49
CA ASP A 93 -16.07 3.17 12.81
C ASP A 93 -17.42 3.88 13.04
N ALA A 94 -17.73 4.28 14.28
CA ALA A 94 -18.96 5.00 14.58
C ALA A 94 -19.05 6.35 13.85
N ALA A 95 -17.97 7.11 13.75
CA ALA A 95 -17.96 8.36 12.97
C ALA A 95 -18.22 8.12 11.48
N ARG A 96 -17.67 7.05 10.89
CA ARG A 96 -17.93 6.66 9.50
C ARG A 96 -19.37 6.22 9.29
N ARG A 97 -19.93 5.47 10.25
CA ARG A 97 -21.33 5.03 10.24
C ARG A 97 -22.29 6.20 10.35
N LEU A 98 -22.03 7.18 11.23
CA LEU A 98 -22.80 8.42 11.31
C LEU A 98 -22.87 9.14 9.96
N ALA A 99 -21.76 9.20 9.22
CA ALA A 99 -21.75 9.81 7.90
C ALA A 99 -22.54 8.99 6.86
N ARG A 100 -22.44 7.65 6.91
CA ARG A 100 -23.03 6.73 5.93
C ARG A 100 -24.52 6.46 6.15
N GLU A 101 -24.91 6.29 7.40
CA GLU A 101 -26.24 5.83 7.83
C GLU A 101 -27.14 7.01 8.18
N GLU A 102 -26.60 8.02 8.86
CA GLU A 102 -27.37 9.16 9.39
C GLU A 102 -27.12 10.48 8.64
N GLY A 103 -26.19 10.51 7.68
CA GLY A 103 -25.81 11.72 6.95
C GLY A 103 -25.06 12.77 7.80
N LEU A 104 -24.57 12.39 8.98
CA LEU A 104 -23.87 13.28 9.91
C LEU A 104 -22.34 13.14 9.74
N PHE A 105 -21.74 14.09 9.03
CA PHE A 105 -20.29 14.10 8.79
C PHE A 105 -19.53 14.75 9.96
N VAL A 106 -19.06 13.95 10.91
CA VAL A 106 -18.54 14.40 12.21
C VAL A 106 -17.12 13.91 12.53
N GLY A 107 -16.47 14.52 13.51
CA GLY A 107 -15.12 14.18 13.95
C GLY A 107 -14.94 12.89 14.76
N MET A 108 -13.68 12.55 15.08
CA MET A 108 -13.32 11.34 15.83
C MET A 108 -13.93 11.33 17.24
N SER A 109 -13.97 12.51 17.88
CA SER A 109 -14.53 12.70 19.22
C SER A 109 -16.03 12.38 19.26
N SER A 110 -16.76 12.80 18.23
CA SER A 110 -18.18 12.52 18.03
C SER A 110 -18.45 11.02 17.88
N GLY A 111 -17.60 10.31 17.15
CA GLY A 111 -17.65 8.86 17.06
C GLY A 111 -17.54 8.18 18.43
N ALA A 112 -16.58 8.60 19.28
CA ALA A 112 -16.46 8.08 20.63
C ALA A 112 -17.69 8.38 21.50
N ALA A 113 -18.24 9.60 21.38
CA ALA A 113 -19.45 10.00 22.08
C ALA A 113 -20.65 9.13 21.67
N MET A 114 -20.80 8.85 20.38
CA MET A 114 -21.86 8.01 19.83
C MET A 114 -21.77 6.56 20.28
N VAL A 115 -20.56 5.96 20.31
CA VAL A 115 -20.35 4.60 20.85
C VAL A 115 -20.85 4.51 22.28
N ALA A 116 -20.48 5.48 23.12
CA ALA A 116 -20.92 5.51 24.51
C ALA A 116 -22.44 5.74 24.62
N ALA A 117 -23.00 6.68 23.86
CA ALA A 117 -24.44 6.95 23.86
C ALA A 117 -25.26 5.72 23.42
N ALA A 118 -24.84 5.02 22.37
CA ALA A 118 -25.48 3.79 21.92
C ALA A 118 -25.43 2.68 22.99
N ARG A 119 -24.29 2.49 23.67
CA ARG A 119 -24.16 1.52 24.77
C ARG A 119 -25.10 1.85 25.92
N ILE A 120 -25.19 3.12 26.32
CA ILE A 120 -26.09 3.54 27.40
C ILE A 120 -27.57 3.40 26.98
N ALA A 121 -27.89 3.70 25.73
CA ALA A 121 -29.25 3.49 25.21
C ALA A 121 -29.64 2.01 25.21
N GLN A 122 -28.71 1.09 24.91
CA GLN A 122 -28.95 -0.36 24.96
C GLN A 122 -29.17 -0.90 26.38
N GLU A 123 -28.65 -0.21 27.40
CA GLU A 123 -28.83 -0.58 28.82
C GLU A 123 -30.20 -0.13 29.38
N ARG A 124 -31.06 0.52 28.57
CA ARG A 124 -32.31 1.13 29.00
C ARG A 124 -33.49 0.75 28.10
N ASP A 125 -34.65 0.54 28.71
CA ASP A 125 -35.90 0.28 27.97
C ASP A 125 -36.56 1.58 27.45
N GLN A 126 -36.31 2.71 28.11
CA GLN A 126 -36.87 4.02 27.78
C GLN A 126 -36.00 5.16 28.29
N GLY A 127 -36.24 6.36 27.74
CA GLY A 127 -35.62 7.61 28.16
C GLY A 127 -34.93 8.35 27.01
N VAL A 128 -34.50 9.58 27.28
CA VAL A 128 -33.81 10.43 26.31
C VAL A 128 -32.32 10.53 26.66
N VAL A 129 -31.48 9.99 25.77
CA VAL A 129 -30.02 10.12 25.83
C VAL A 129 -29.59 11.21 24.87
N VAL A 130 -28.85 12.19 25.38
CA VAL A 130 -28.29 13.29 24.58
C VAL A 130 -26.77 13.14 24.52
N THR A 131 -26.21 13.34 23.33
CA THR A 131 -24.76 13.46 23.15
C THR A 131 -24.44 14.65 22.22
N ILE A 132 -23.19 15.10 22.23
CA ILE A 132 -22.75 16.30 21.52
C ILE A 132 -21.67 15.92 20.53
N PHE A 133 -21.82 16.39 19.28
CA PHE A 133 -20.83 16.28 18.23
C PHE A 133 -20.14 17.64 18.03
N PRO A 134 -18.92 17.84 18.56
CA PRO A 134 -18.32 19.18 18.68
C PRO A 134 -17.87 19.79 17.35
N ASP A 135 -17.60 18.95 16.34
CA ASP A 135 -17.09 19.38 15.04
C ASP A 135 -17.41 18.42 13.88
N GLY A 136 -17.23 18.97 12.67
CA GLY A 136 -17.41 18.28 11.40
C GLY A 136 -16.21 17.40 11.01
N GLY A 137 -16.50 16.38 10.23
CA GLY A 137 -15.52 15.41 9.72
C GLY A 137 -14.49 16.02 8.77
N ASP A 138 -14.78 17.19 8.18
CA ASP A 138 -13.92 17.91 7.24
C ASP A 138 -12.54 18.24 7.83
N ARG A 139 -12.48 18.48 9.14
CA ARG A 139 -11.24 18.75 9.88
C ARG A 139 -10.29 17.54 9.95
N TYR A 140 -10.79 16.35 9.63
CA TYR A 140 -10.09 15.08 9.82
C TYR A 140 -9.78 14.35 8.52
N LEU A 141 -9.98 14.97 7.36
CA LEU A 141 -9.70 14.35 6.04
C LEU A 141 -8.22 14.00 5.83
N SER A 142 -7.30 14.69 6.52
CA SER A 142 -5.86 14.39 6.50
C SER A 142 -5.43 13.37 7.56
N THR A 143 -6.38 12.72 8.23
CA THR A 143 -6.14 11.72 9.28
C THR A 143 -6.71 10.37 8.87
N ASN A 144 -6.46 9.33 9.67
CA ASN A 144 -6.98 7.99 9.41
C ASN A 144 -8.49 7.83 9.77
N LEU A 145 -9.18 8.92 10.18
CA LEU A 145 -10.60 8.82 10.56
C LEU A 145 -11.46 8.29 9.40
N PHE A 146 -11.27 8.76 8.18
CA PHE A 146 -12.07 8.34 7.02
C PHE A 146 -11.32 7.42 6.05
N THR A 147 -10.21 6.82 6.49
CA THR A 147 -9.51 5.77 5.74
C THR A 147 -9.98 4.39 6.20
N THR A 148 -10.42 3.53 5.29
CA THR A 148 -10.75 2.14 5.64
C THR A 148 -9.48 1.36 5.94
N LEU A 149 -9.20 1.18 7.24
CA LEU A 149 -8.18 0.27 7.75
C LEU A 149 -8.60 -1.17 7.42
N LEU A 150 -8.15 -1.66 6.27
CA LEU A 150 -8.18 -3.09 5.97
C LEU A 150 -7.02 -3.74 6.70
N GLU A 151 -7.29 -4.32 7.87
CA GLU A 151 -6.29 -5.12 8.59
C GLU A 151 -6.23 -6.53 8.00
N PRO A 152 -5.08 -6.94 7.40
CA PRO A 152 -4.94 -8.28 6.83
C PRO A 152 -4.94 -9.34 7.94
N ASP A 153 -5.84 -10.32 7.84
CA ASP A 153 -5.91 -11.50 8.73
C ASP A 153 -5.11 -12.71 8.17
N PHE A 154 -4.19 -12.45 7.24
CA PHE A 154 -3.45 -13.48 6.51
C PHE A 154 -1.95 -13.16 6.39
N ARG A 155 -1.20 -14.22 6.10
CA ARG A 155 0.27 -14.17 6.01
C ARG A 155 0.75 -14.72 4.68
N PHE A 156 1.81 -14.12 4.12
CA PHE A 156 2.52 -14.64 2.97
C PHE A 156 3.91 -15.14 3.36
N TYR A 157 4.43 -16.11 2.61
CA TYR A 157 5.81 -16.53 2.76
C TYR A 157 6.73 -15.53 2.06
N ASP A 158 7.56 -14.82 2.82
CA ASP A 158 8.53 -13.88 2.29
C ASP A 158 9.82 -14.63 1.92
N CYS A 159 10.22 -14.59 0.65
CA CYS A 159 11.45 -15.24 0.18
C CYS A 159 12.74 -14.60 0.71
N LEU A 160 12.73 -13.34 1.10
CA LEU A 160 13.87 -12.67 1.71
C LEU A 160 14.01 -13.09 3.18
N GLN A 161 12.92 -13.10 3.95
CA GLN A 161 12.92 -13.43 5.38
C GLN A 161 12.85 -14.94 5.67
N ARG A 162 12.35 -15.73 4.70
CA ARG A 162 12.16 -17.19 4.77
C ARG A 162 11.16 -17.66 5.82
N GLU A 163 10.20 -16.82 6.13
CA GLU A 163 9.10 -17.13 7.06
C GLU A 163 7.78 -16.56 6.56
N LYS A 164 6.70 -16.95 7.22
CA LYS A 164 5.38 -16.37 6.98
C LYS A 164 5.28 -15.05 7.74
N VAL A 165 5.16 -13.95 7.01
CA VAL A 165 5.00 -12.59 7.56
C VAL A 165 3.58 -12.09 7.36
N ASP A 166 3.12 -11.25 8.28
CA ASP A 166 1.84 -10.54 8.11
C ASP A 166 1.92 -9.65 6.87
N PHE A 167 0.91 -9.76 6.00
CA PHE A 167 0.84 -8.84 4.88
C PHE A 167 0.55 -7.44 5.42
N LYS A 168 1.32 -6.45 4.97
CA LYS A 168 1.08 -5.04 5.26
C LYS A 168 1.25 -4.27 3.95
N PRO A 169 0.16 -3.81 3.32
CA PRO A 169 0.29 -3.06 2.08
C PRO A 169 1.00 -1.74 2.33
N ILE A 170 1.78 -1.30 1.35
CA ILE A 170 2.49 -0.02 1.33
C ILE A 170 1.49 1.13 1.35
N ARG A 171 0.38 0.98 0.63
CA ARG A 171 -0.75 1.92 0.64
C ARG A 171 -1.97 1.23 1.24
N GLU A 172 -2.52 1.83 2.28
CA GLU A 172 -3.68 1.28 2.99
C GLU A 172 -4.83 0.94 2.03
N GLY A 173 -5.35 -0.28 2.14
CA GLY A 173 -6.44 -0.78 1.31
C GLY A 173 -6.11 -1.02 -0.17
N ALA A 174 -4.86 -0.83 -0.61
CA ALA A 174 -4.42 -1.11 -1.97
C ALA A 174 -3.27 -2.13 -2.00
N ALA A 175 -3.23 -2.97 -3.03
CA ALA A 175 -2.15 -3.95 -3.21
C ALA A 175 -1.66 -3.95 -4.66
N GLY A 176 -0.39 -3.57 -4.87
CA GLY A 176 0.29 -3.62 -6.16
C GLY A 176 1.00 -4.96 -6.38
N ILE A 177 0.65 -5.67 -7.45
CA ILE A 177 1.25 -6.95 -7.82
C ILE A 177 2.03 -6.76 -9.12
N LEU A 178 3.36 -6.89 -9.06
CA LEU A 178 4.19 -7.01 -10.25
C LEU A 178 4.31 -8.48 -10.63
N VAL A 179 4.01 -8.82 -11.89
CA VAL A 179 4.14 -10.16 -12.43
C VAL A 179 5.25 -10.18 -13.48
N THR A 180 6.20 -11.11 -13.34
CA THR A 180 7.18 -11.39 -14.39
C THR A 180 6.45 -11.88 -15.64
N GLY A 181 6.60 -11.15 -16.75
CA GLY A 181 5.92 -11.47 -17.99
C GLY A 181 6.41 -12.73 -18.70
N PRO A 182 5.75 -13.09 -19.80
CA PRO A 182 6.00 -14.33 -20.52
C PRO A 182 7.27 -14.23 -21.37
N PRO A 183 7.84 -15.38 -21.78
CA PRO A 183 8.70 -15.41 -22.95
C PRO A 183 7.90 -14.95 -24.18
N LEU A 184 8.53 -14.18 -25.06
CA LEU A 184 7.93 -13.76 -26.33
C LEU A 184 8.56 -14.48 -27.54
N ASP A 185 9.55 -15.34 -27.28
CA ASP A 185 10.24 -16.17 -28.27
C ASP A 185 9.62 -17.57 -28.41
N THR A 186 8.84 -18.01 -27.42
CA THR A 186 8.21 -19.34 -27.39
C THR A 186 6.76 -19.27 -26.92
N PRO A 187 5.92 -20.25 -27.30
CA PRO A 187 4.60 -20.42 -26.70
C PRO A 187 4.67 -20.61 -25.17
N LEU A 188 3.55 -20.33 -24.49
CA LEU A 188 3.39 -20.61 -23.06
C LEU A 188 3.60 -22.10 -22.76
N THR A 189 4.50 -22.40 -21.83
CA THR A 189 4.56 -23.75 -21.25
C THR A 189 3.67 -23.84 -20.02
N LEU A 190 3.51 -25.06 -19.48
CA LEU A 190 2.81 -25.28 -18.21
C LEU A 190 3.47 -24.54 -17.04
N GLN A 191 4.79 -24.35 -17.08
CA GLN A 191 5.53 -23.66 -16.03
C GLN A 191 5.16 -22.17 -15.98
N GLU A 192 5.17 -21.49 -17.13
CA GLU A 192 4.73 -20.08 -17.17
C GLU A 192 3.23 -19.96 -16.91
N SER A 193 2.41 -20.88 -17.44
CA SER A 193 0.97 -20.89 -17.20
C SER A 193 0.64 -20.93 -15.70
N ARG A 194 1.35 -21.78 -14.94
CA ARG A 194 1.20 -21.85 -13.47
C ARG A 194 1.51 -20.52 -12.78
N ARG A 195 2.50 -19.76 -13.24
CA ARG A 195 2.85 -18.44 -12.68
C ARG A 195 1.71 -17.44 -12.87
N PHE A 196 1.11 -17.40 -14.05
CA PHE A 196 0.01 -16.49 -14.34
C PHE A 196 -1.27 -16.88 -13.58
N ILE A 197 -1.56 -18.18 -13.47
CA ILE A 197 -2.65 -18.68 -12.61
C ILE A 197 -2.42 -18.30 -11.14
N LEU A 198 -1.19 -18.44 -10.62
CA LEU A 198 -0.88 -18.04 -9.25
C LEU A 198 -1.10 -16.53 -9.04
N ALA A 199 -0.68 -15.70 -9.99
CA ALA A 199 -0.87 -14.26 -9.93
C ALA A 199 -2.37 -13.88 -9.94
N ASP A 200 -3.18 -14.57 -10.75
CA ASP A 200 -4.64 -14.42 -10.81
C ASP A 200 -5.31 -14.82 -9.49
N VAL A 201 -5.00 -16.02 -8.96
CA VAL A 201 -5.54 -16.49 -7.68
C VAL A 201 -5.19 -15.53 -6.55
N LEU A 202 -3.95 -15.02 -6.51
CA LEU A 202 -3.52 -14.02 -5.54
C LEU A 202 -4.33 -12.73 -5.66
N ALA A 203 -4.49 -12.21 -6.88
CA ALA A 203 -5.24 -10.97 -7.11
C ALA A 203 -6.72 -11.13 -6.70
N ARG A 204 -7.36 -12.25 -7.05
CA ARG A 204 -8.73 -12.58 -6.64
C ARG A 204 -8.85 -12.71 -5.12
N PHE A 205 -7.88 -13.34 -4.47
CA PHE A 205 -7.85 -13.46 -3.01
C PHE A 205 -7.78 -12.09 -2.33
N LEU A 206 -6.89 -11.20 -2.79
CA LEU A 206 -6.76 -9.84 -2.23
C LEU A 206 -8.03 -9.01 -2.48
N LYS A 207 -8.63 -9.08 -3.67
CA LYS A 207 -9.93 -8.46 -3.96
C LYS A 207 -11.03 -8.98 -3.03
N ALA A 208 -11.11 -10.30 -2.81
CA ALA A 208 -12.07 -10.91 -1.89
C ALA A 208 -11.85 -10.50 -0.43
N LYS A 209 -10.60 -10.15 -0.06
CA LYS A 209 -10.24 -9.57 1.23
C LYS A 209 -10.46 -8.05 1.32
N GLY A 210 -11.02 -7.42 0.29
CA GLY A 210 -11.38 -6.01 0.26
C GLY A 210 -10.31 -5.07 -0.30
N PHE A 211 -9.15 -5.57 -0.73
CA PHE A 211 -8.08 -4.72 -1.27
C PHE A 211 -8.37 -4.28 -2.70
N ASN A 212 -8.15 -2.99 -2.98
CA ASN A 212 -8.03 -2.48 -4.33
C ASN A 212 -6.72 -2.99 -4.96
N THR A 213 -6.83 -4.01 -5.80
CA THR A 213 -5.66 -4.73 -6.32
C THR A 213 -5.30 -4.26 -7.73
N SER A 214 -4.04 -3.86 -7.94
CA SER A 214 -3.49 -3.47 -9.23
C SER A 214 -2.43 -4.48 -9.68
N GLN A 215 -2.73 -5.27 -10.70
CA GLN A 215 -1.78 -6.22 -11.28
C GLN A 215 -1.12 -5.64 -12.54
N VAL A 216 0.20 -5.63 -12.59
CA VAL A 216 1.01 -5.16 -13.73
C VAL A 216 1.88 -6.30 -14.21
N LEU A 217 1.79 -6.62 -15.50
CA LEU A 217 2.58 -7.68 -16.13
C LEU A 217 3.65 -7.06 -17.03
N PHE A 218 4.92 -7.20 -16.65
CA PHE A 218 6.03 -6.60 -17.40
C PHE A 218 6.36 -7.38 -18.67
N VAL A 219 6.29 -6.73 -19.84
CA VAL A 219 6.56 -7.33 -21.15
C VAL A 219 7.99 -6.98 -21.62
N ALA A 220 8.88 -7.95 -21.58
CA ALA A 220 10.29 -7.76 -21.94
C ALA A 220 10.53 -7.83 -23.47
N ASP A 221 9.94 -6.90 -24.21
CA ASP A 221 9.88 -6.92 -25.69
C ASP A 221 11.18 -6.60 -26.43
N MET A 222 12.25 -6.25 -25.70
CA MET A 222 13.59 -5.99 -26.23
C MET A 222 14.65 -6.99 -25.76
N ASP A 223 14.24 -8.17 -25.26
CA ASP A 223 15.18 -9.24 -24.92
C ASP A 223 15.87 -9.83 -26.16
N SER A 224 17.10 -10.32 -26.00
CA SER A 224 17.88 -10.87 -27.11
C SER A 224 17.19 -12.05 -27.82
N ARG A 225 16.48 -12.92 -27.08
CA ARG A 225 15.75 -14.05 -27.69
C ARG A 225 14.56 -13.57 -28.51
N THR A 226 13.83 -12.59 -27.99
CA THR A 226 12.71 -11.95 -28.69
C THR A 226 13.15 -11.24 -29.97
N ILE A 227 14.27 -10.51 -29.92
CA ILE A 227 14.86 -9.87 -31.10
C ILE A 227 15.28 -10.92 -32.13
N HIS A 228 15.90 -12.02 -31.69
CA HIS A 228 16.28 -13.12 -32.58
C HIS A 228 15.06 -13.75 -33.24
N GLY A 229 14.01 -14.07 -32.49
CA GLY A 229 12.76 -14.61 -33.03
C GLY A 229 12.09 -13.67 -34.04
N ALA A 230 12.12 -12.35 -33.79
CA ALA A 230 11.65 -11.36 -34.75
C ALA A 230 12.51 -11.30 -36.03
N CYS A 231 13.81 -11.57 -35.94
CA CYS A 231 14.71 -11.69 -37.10
C CYS A 231 14.36 -12.92 -37.94
N GLU A 232 14.23 -14.08 -37.30
CA GLU A 232 13.90 -15.34 -37.98
C GLU A 232 12.52 -15.29 -38.65
N ALA A 233 11.54 -14.68 -37.99
CA ALA A 233 10.20 -14.49 -38.53
C ALA A 233 10.13 -13.38 -39.62
N GLN A 234 11.23 -12.66 -39.88
CA GLN A 234 11.29 -11.54 -40.82
C GLN A 234 10.22 -10.44 -40.55
N LYS A 235 9.87 -10.23 -39.28
CA LYS A 235 8.90 -9.21 -38.84
C LYS A 235 9.56 -8.05 -38.13
N SER A 236 8.91 -6.88 -38.10
CA SER A 236 9.32 -5.81 -37.19
C SER A 236 9.24 -6.32 -35.74
N LEU A 237 10.06 -5.76 -34.84
CA LEU A 237 10.06 -6.18 -33.44
C LEU A 237 8.70 -5.91 -32.78
N THR A 238 8.08 -4.77 -33.11
CA THR A 238 6.76 -4.39 -32.61
C THR A 238 5.68 -5.37 -33.07
N ASP A 239 5.61 -5.68 -34.37
CA ASP A 239 4.59 -6.60 -34.89
C ASP A 239 4.77 -8.02 -34.35
N TYR A 240 6.04 -8.49 -34.27
CA TYR A 240 6.35 -9.80 -33.71
C TYR A 240 5.91 -9.88 -32.25
N THR A 241 6.33 -8.93 -31.42
CA THR A 241 6.03 -8.96 -29.97
C THR A 241 4.54 -8.77 -29.69
N GLN A 242 3.84 -7.95 -30.47
CA GLN A 242 2.39 -7.81 -30.36
C GLN A 242 1.69 -9.12 -30.71
N GLN A 243 2.04 -9.78 -31.82
CA GLN A 243 1.46 -11.06 -32.19
C GLN A 243 1.71 -12.14 -31.11
N GLN A 244 2.92 -12.21 -30.56
CA GLN A 244 3.25 -13.20 -29.54
C GLN A 244 2.49 -12.93 -28.25
N LEU A 245 2.42 -11.65 -27.84
CA LEU A 245 1.63 -11.25 -26.68
C LEU A 245 0.15 -11.62 -26.89
N ASP A 246 -0.44 -11.30 -28.04
CA ASP A 246 -1.86 -11.62 -28.34
C ASP A 246 -2.14 -13.11 -28.26
N GLN A 247 -1.24 -13.97 -28.76
CA GLN A 247 -1.39 -15.42 -28.65
C GLN A 247 -1.35 -15.89 -27.19
N ILE A 248 -0.37 -15.43 -26.42
CA ILE A 248 -0.24 -15.74 -24.99
C ILE A 248 -1.48 -15.27 -24.22
N LEU A 249 -1.94 -14.07 -24.54
CA LEU A 249 -3.14 -13.47 -23.98
C LEU A 249 -4.39 -14.30 -24.31
N SER A 250 -4.49 -14.89 -25.50
CA SER A 250 -5.55 -15.83 -25.86
C SER A 250 -5.46 -17.14 -25.06
N ASP A 251 -4.26 -17.67 -24.85
CA ASP A 251 -4.06 -18.90 -24.06
C ASP A 251 -4.45 -18.68 -22.59
N LEU A 252 -4.13 -17.50 -22.02
CA LEU A 252 -4.53 -17.12 -20.67
C LEU A 252 -6.05 -16.95 -20.52
N ASP A 253 -6.75 -16.46 -21.56
CA ASP A 253 -8.21 -16.41 -21.57
C ASP A 253 -8.84 -17.80 -21.50
N LEU A 254 -8.27 -18.78 -22.23
CA LEU A 254 -8.74 -20.18 -22.16
C LEU A 254 -8.58 -20.75 -20.74
N LEU A 255 -7.53 -20.33 -20.02
CA LEU A 255 -7.30 -20.67 -18.61
C LEU A 255 -8.13 -19.84 -17.62
N LYS A 256 -8.94 -18.89 -18.11
CA LYS A 256 -9.78 -17.97 -17.33
C LYS A 256 -8.98 -17.06 -16.37
N VAL A 257 -7.73 -16.80 -16.71
CA VAL A 257 -6.89 -15.82 -16.00
C VAL A 257 -7.44 -14.42 -16.27
N GLU A 258 -7.69 -13.64 -15.23
CA GLU A 258 -8.13 -12.25 -15.38
C GLU A 258 -7.01 -11.43 -16.03
N ARG A 259 -7.38 -10.51 -16.93
CA ARG A 259 -6.42 -9.61 -17.58
C ARG A 259 -5.75 -8.72 -16.54
N ALA A 260 -4.45 -8.50 -16.71
CA ALA A 260 -3.72 -7.53 -15.88
C ALA A 260 -4.23 -6.12 -16.19
N LEU A 261 -4.07 -5.21 -15.23
CA LEU A 261 -4.46 -3.81 -15.40
C LEU A 261 -3.67 -3.15 -16.53
N ARG A 262 -2.37 -3.45 -16.62
CA ARG A 262 -1.44 -2.93 -17.64
C ARG A 262 -0.37 -3.95 -18.03
N TYR A 263 0.15 -3.77 -19.24
CA TYR A 263 1.18 -4.59 -19.88
C TYR A 263 2.37 -3.71 -20.35
N PRO A 264 3.07 -3.02 -19.43
CA PRO A 264 4.17 -2.12 -19.78
C PRO A 264 5.28 -2.87 -20.48
N ARG A 265 5.79 -2.31 -21.58
CA ARG A 265 6.84 -2.89 -22.40
C ARG A 265 8.21 -2.29 -22.08
N THR A 266 9.30 -3.01 -22.30
CA THR A 266 10.64 -2.40 -22.21
C THR A 266 10.76 -1.20 -23.14
N SER A 267 10.24 -1.31 -24.35
CA SER A 267 10.28 -0.25 -25.37
C SER A 267 9.55 1.04 -24.98
N ASP A 268 8.54 0.98 -24.12
CA ASP A 268 7.78 2.15 -23.65
C ASP A 268 8.51 2.94 -22.55
N HIS A 269 9.56 2.36 -21.96
CA HIS A 269 10.23 2.89 -20.76
C HIS A 269 11.73 3.16 -20.97
N ILE A 270 12.19 3.28 -22.22
CA ILE A 270 13.62 3.45 -22.55
C ILE A 270 14.27 4.64 -21.85
N ASP A 271 13.65 5.81 -21.89
CA ASP A 271 14.22 7.01 -21.27
C ASP A 271 14.38 6.86 -19.75
N ALA A 272 13.39 6.23 -19.10
CA ALA A 272 13.44 5.94 -17.68
C ALA A 272 14.57 4.93 -17.36
N ILE A 273 14.76 3.91 -18.19
CA ILE A 273 15.81 2.89 -18.03
C ILE A 273 17.20 3.51 -18.19
N VAL A 274 17.38 4.38 -19.20
CA VAL A 274 18.63 5.12 -19.43
C VAL A 274 18.92 6.05 -18.24
N SER A 275 17.91 6.77 -17.75
CA SER A 275 18.04 7.66 -16.59
C SER A 275 18.38 6.89 -15.29
N ALA A 276 17.73 5.75 -15.06
CA ALA A 276 18.03 4.86 -13.93
C ALA A 276 19.47 4.33 -14.02
N THR A 277 19.92 3.95 -15.22
CA THR A 277 21.30 3.51 -15.46
C THR A 277 22.30 4.63 -15.18
N LYS A 278 22.02 5.85 -15.65
CA LYS A 278 22.85 7.03 -15.36
C LYS A 278 22.97 7.29 -13.86
N THR A 279 21.85 7.19 -13.14
CA THR A 279 21.83 7.33 -11.68
C THR A 279 22.71 6.29 -10.99
N LEU A 280 22.76 5.04 -11.50
CA LEU A 280 23.64 4.00 -10.96
C LEU A 280 25.13 4.29 -11.24
N LEU A 281 25.45 4.84 -12.42
CA LEU A 281 26.79 5.29 -12.77
C LEU A 281 27.25 6.44 -11.86
N ASP A 282 26.42 7.46 -11.69
CA ASP A 282 26.72 8.63 -10.85
C ASP A 282 26.96 8.25 -9.38
N LYS A 283 26.31 7.18 -8.91
CA LYS A 283 26.48 6.62 -7.55
C LYS A 283 27.67 5.67 -7.42
N GLY A 284 28.39 5.36 -8.51
CA GLY A 284 29.48 4.37 -8.51
C GLY A 284 29.01 2.91 -8.36
N ALA A 285 27.70 2.66 -8.48
CA ALA A 285 27.09 1.34 -8.44
C ALA A 285 27.11 0.62 -9.80
N ALA A 286 27.44 1.35 -10.87
CA ALA A 286 27.65 0.82 -12.21
C ALA A 286 28.93 1.39 -12.82
N TYR A 287 29.42 0.76 -13.89
CA TYR A 287 30.54 1.26 -14.70
C TYR A 287 30.32 0.98 -16.18
N GLU A 288 30.92 1.80 -17.03
CA GLU A 288 30.98 1.58 -18.47
C GLU A 288 32.27 0.85 -18.84
N LYS A 289 32.18 -0.12 -19.75
CA LYS A 289 33.32 -0.73 -20.41
C LYS A 289 32.93 -1.24 -21.80
N LEU A 290 33.76 -0.96 -22.80
CA LEU A 290 33.57 -1.39 -24.19
C LEU A 290 32.18 -1.06 -24.78
N ARG A 291 31.63 0.12 -24.43
CA ARG A 291 30.31 0.62 -24.83
C ARG A 291 29.15 -0.21 -24.30
N SER A 292 29.36 -0.87 -23.17
CA SER A 292 28.32 -1.54 -22.38
C SER A 292 28.39 -1.02 -20.94
N VAL A 293 27.25 -1.00 -20.26
CA VAL A 293 27.16 -0.57 -18.87
C VAL A 293 26.87 -1.79 -18.01
N TYR A 294 27.62 -1.96 -16.92
CA TYR A 294 27.55 -3.11 -16.02
C TYR A 294 27.22 -2.65 -14.60
N PHE A 295 26.45 -3.46 -13.87
CA PHE A 295 26.21 -3.28 -12.45
C PHE A 295 27.37 -3.87 -11.64
N ASN A 296 27.96 -3.07 -10.76
CA ASN A 296 29.01 -3.51 -9.87
C ASN A 296 28.40 -4.17 -8.62
N ILE A 297 28.37 -5.51 -8.59
CA ILE A 297 27.75 -6.23 -7.47
C ILE A 297 28.48 -5.97 -6.14
N ALA A 298 29.78 -5.64 -6.18
CA ALA A 298 30.57 -5.38 -4.97
C ALA A 298 30.14 -4.09 -4.26
N HIS A 299 29.44 -3.19 -4.95
CA HIS A 299 28.86 -1.98 -4.35
C HIS A 299 27.70 -2.32 -3.38
N THR A 300 27.04 -3.46 -3.56
CA THR A 300 25.84 -3.84 -2.79
C THR A 300 26.17 -4.93 -1.77
N LYS A 301 26.30 -4.55 -0.49
CA LYS A 301 26.63 -5.49 0.62
C LYS A 301 25.63 -6.63 0.78
N THR A 302 24.38 -6.42 0.41
CA THR A 302 23.28 -7.38 0.54
C THR A 302 23.02 -8.19 -0.74
N TYR A 303 23.86 -8.08 -1.77
CA TYR A 303 23.67 -8.82 -3.01
C TYR A 303 23.66 -10.33 -2.76
N GLY A 304 22.66 -11.03 -3.30
CA GLY A 304 22.43 -12.46 -3.05
C GLY A 304 21.56 -12.78 -1.83
N SER A 305 21.09 -11.79 -1.05
CA SER A 305 20.22 -12.03 0.11
C SER A 305 18.91 -12.76 -0.24
N LEU A 306 18.28 -12.39 -1.36
CA LEU A 306 17.03 -12.98 -1.82
C LEU A 306 17.17 -14.49 -2.09
N SER A 307 18.26 -14.92 -2.74
CA SER A 307 18.52 -16.31 -3.12
C SER A 307 19.39 -17.09 -2.15
N ARG A 308 19.99 -16.41 -1.15
CA ARG A 308 21.05 -16.94 -0.28
C ARG A 308 22.29 -17.43 -1.04
N VAL A 309 22.52 -16.92 -2.25
CA VAL A 309 23.73 -17.25 -3.01
C VAL A 309 24.90 -16.50 -2.41
N ASP A 310 25.90 -17.25 -1.95
CA ASP A 310 27.20 -16.68 -1.59
C ASP A 310 27.93 -16.27 -2.86
N VAL A 311 27.99 -14.97 -3.11
CA VAL A 311 28.64 -14.36 -4.27
C VAL A 311 30.08 -14.85 -4.44
N LYS A 312 30.78 -15.19 -3.34
CA LYS A 312 32.15 -15.69 -3.38
C LYS A 312 32.27 -17.11 -3.92
N LYS A 313 31.20 -17.91 -3.85
CA LYS A 313 31.14 -19.31 -4.27
C LYS A 313 30.54 -19.51 -5.67
N ILE A 314 30.11 -18.45 -6.34
CA ILE A 314 29.63 -18.51 -7.73
C ILE A 314 30.78 -18.99 -8.62
N ARG A 315 30.58 -20.16 -9.25
CA ARG A 315 31.50 -20.72 -10.24
C ARG A 315 31.44 -19.88 -11.53
N LEU A 316 32.61 -19.47 -12.01
CA LEU A 316 32.76 -18.77 -13.27
C LEU A 316 32.56 -19.79 -14.40
N GLY A 317 31.39 -19.78 -15.04
CA GLY A 317 31.13 -20.69 -16.16
C GLY A 317 29.66 -20.98 -16.50
N THR A 318 28.69 -20.56 -15.69
CA THR A 318 27.26 -20.90 -15.91
C THR A 318 26.46 -19.83 -16.66
N THR A 319 27.06 -18.68 -16.96
CA THR A 319 26.45 -17.62 -17.76
C THR A 319 27.15 -17.56 -19.12
N VAL A 320 26.37 -17.53 -20.21
CA VAL A 320 26.76 -17.71 -21.62
C VAL A 320 27.70 -16.60 -22.17
N ASP A 321 28.25 -15.74 -21.32
CA ASP A 321 28.82 -14.45 -21.72
C ASP A 321 30.28 -14.19 -21.27
N LEU A 322 31.04 -15.22 -20.90
CA LEU A 322 32.44 -15.03 -20.47
C LEU A 322 33.37 -14.62 -21.62
N ASP A 323 33.13 -15.09 -22.84
CA ASP A 323 34.01 -14.83 -23.98
C ASP A 323 33.61 -13.58 -24.78
N THR A 324 32.43 -13.00 -24.52
CA THR A 324 31.90 -11.86 -25.31
C THR A 324 32.02 -10.51 -24.60
N TYR A 325 32.28 -10.48 -23.28
CA TYR A 325 32.29 -9.24 -22.50
C TYR A 325 33.45 -9.19 -21.50
N GLU A 326 34.37 -8.24 -21.70
CA GLU A 326 35.47 -7.99 -20.77
C GLU A 326 34.98 -7.28 -19.50
N LYS A 327 34.27 -7.96 -18.59
CA LYS A 327 33.83 -7.36 -17.32
C LYS A 327 35.01 -7.05 -16.39
N ILE A 328 34.91 -6.04 -15.52
CA ILE A 328 35.92 -5.80 -14.48
C ILE A 328 35.87 -6.92 -13.43
N ASN A 329 34.65 -7.31 -13.05
CA ASN A 329 34.40 -8.51 -12.27
C ASN A 329 33.49 -9.45 -13.10
N PRO A 330 33.89 -10.69 -13.35
CA PRO A 330 33.12 -11.62 -14.19
C PRO A 330 31.74 -11.98 -13.62
N ARG A 331 31.47 -11.68 -12.34
CA ARG A 331 30.17 -11.87 -11.69
C ARG A 331 29.21 -10.69 -11.87
N ASP A 332 29.70 -9.55 -12.35
CA ASP A 332 28.86 -8.40 -12.68
C ASP A 332 27.91 -8.75 -13.83
N PHE A 333 26.76 -8.09 -13.87
CA PHE A 333 25.78 -8.28 -14.95
C PHE A 333 25.58 -6.99 -15.72
N THR A 334 25.23 -7.15 -17.00
CA THR A 334 25.06 -6.04 -17.93
C THR A 334 23.73 -5.35 -17.65
N LEU A 335 23.74 -4.02 -17.55
CA LEU A 335 22.55 -3.16 -17.50
C LEU A 335 22.16 -2.73 -18.91
N LEU A 336 23.12 -2.21 -19.67
CA LEU A 336 22.96 -1.83 -21.06
C LEU A 336 24.00 -2.57 -21.89
N LYS A 337 23.55 -3.43 -22.79
CA LYS A 337 24.40 -4.24 -23.67
C LYS A 337 24.64 -3.49 -24.97
N ARG A 338 25.88 -3.45 -25.46
CA ARG A 338 26.18 -2.95 -26.80
C ARG A 338 25.38 -3.71 -27.86
N ALA A 339 24.69 -2.99 -28.74
CA ALA A 339 23.98 -3.57 -29.86
C ALA A 339 24.95 -4.26 -30.85
N THR A 340 24.57 -5.44 -31.31
CA THR A 340 25.26 -6.22 -32.34
C THR A 340 25.08 -5.61 -33.73
N LEU A 341 25.92 -5.99 -34.69
CA LEU A 341 25.79 -5.51 -36.07
C LEU A 341 24.45 -5.89 -36.71
N ALA A 342 23.87 -7.04 -36.35
CA ALA A 342 22.58 -7.47 -36.85
C ALA A 342 21.44 -6.58 -36.32
N GLU A 343 21.45 -6.28 -35.02
CA GLU A 343 20.51 -5.37 -34.36
C GLU A 343 20.60 -3.95 -34.94
N LEU A 344 21.82 -3.44 -35.11
CA LEU A 344 22.07 -2.11 -35.70
C LEU A 344 21.54 -1.99 -37.13
N LYS A 345 21.77 -3.00 -37.99
CA LYS A 345 21.27 -3.01 -39.37
C LYS A 345 19.74 -2.94 -39.45
N ARG A 346 19.05 -3.44 -38.42
CA ARG A 346 17.58 -3.40 -38.32
C ARG A 346 17.05 -2.18 -37.56
N GLY A 347 17.93 -1.30 -37.09
CA GLY A 347 17.55 -0.14 -36.28
C GLY A 347 17.08 -0.48 -34.87
N ILE A 348 17.31 -1.70 -34.38
CA ILE A 348 16.89 -2.16 -33.05
C ILE A 348 18.01 -1.79 -32.05
N CYS A 349 18.04 -0.53 -31.63
CA CYS A 349 18.97 -0.05 -30.61
C CYS A 349 18.50 1.28 -30.00
N VAL A 350 19.02 1.58 -28.82
CA VAL A 350 18.86 2.85 -28.13
C VAL A 350 20.16 3.64 -28.26
N LYS A 351 20.09 4.88 -28.74
CA LYS A 351 21.23 5.78 -28.80
C LYS A 351 21.44 6.42 -27.43
N THR A 352 22.64 6.26 -26.86
CA THR A 352 23.02 6.83 -25.56
C THR A 352 24.42 7.44 -25.62
N ASP A 353 24.81 8.15 -24.57
CA ASP A 353 26.18 8.68 -24.41
C ASP A 353 27.25 7.57 -24.41
N TRP A 354 26.85 6.34 -24.09
CA TRP A 354 27.73 5.16 -24.07
C TRP A 354 27.72 4.39 -25.40
N GLY A 355 26.98 4.87 -26.39
CA GLY A 355 26.85 4.26 -27.72
C GLY A 355 25.45 3.69 -27.99
N ASN A 356 25.37 2.85 -29.03
CA ASN A 356 24.14 2.14 -29.38
C ASN A 356 24.01 0.89 -28.52
N VAL A 357 23.02 0.88 -27.64
CA VAL A 357 22.85 -0.14 -26.61
C VAL A 357 21.42 -0.70 -26.59
N LEU A 358 21.24 -1.81 -25.91
CA LEU A 358 19.95 -2.43 -25.61
C LEU A 358 19.85 -2.64 -24.09
N PRO A 359 18.70 -2.30 -23.48
CA PRO A 359 18.49 -2.56 -22.07
C PRO A 359 18.40 -4.07 -21.82
N THR A 360 18.99 -4.52 -20.71
CA THR A 360 18.82 -5.90 -20.26
C THR A 360 17.57 -6.05 -19.41
N TRP A 361 17.11 -7.30 -19.28
CA TRP A 361 15.88 -7.64 -18.56
C TRP A 361 15.83 -7.08 -17.12
N HIS A 362 16.93 -7.18 -16.36
CA HIS A 362 16.93 -6.80 -14.95
C HIS A 362 16.70 -5.30 -14.72
N ILE A 363 17.40 -4.42 -15.44
CA ILE A 363 17.24 -2.97 -15.28
C ILE A 363 15.89 -2.50 -15.82
N ALA A 364 15.41 -3.12 -16.90
CA ALA A 364 14.10 -2.85 -17.45
C ALA A 364 13.00 -3.22 -16.43
N ALA A 365 13.03 -4.45 -15.90
CA ALA A 365 12.05 -4.92 -14.92
C ALA A 365 12.01 -4.04 -13.66
N ALA A 366 13.18 -3.70 -13.10
CA ALA A 366 13.26 -2.85 -11.90
C ALA A 366 12.74 -1.42 -12.16
N THR A 367 13.06 -0.84 -13.32
CA THR A 367 12.62 0.51 -13.68
C THR A 367 11.12 0.56 -13.95
N VAL A 368 10.59 -0.40 -14.72
CA VAL A 368 9.15 -0.49 -15.02
C VAL A 368 8.37 -0.71 -13.73
N ALA A 369 8.81 -1.62 -12.86
CA ALA A 369 8.16 -1.87 -11.58
C ALA A 369 8.02 -0.59 -10.74
N THR A 370 9.11 0.18 -10.63
CA THR A 370 9.13 1.40 -9.82
C THR A 370 8.31 2.54 -10.42
N GLN A 371 8.24 2.64 -11.75
CA GLN A 371 7.43 3.64 -12.42
C GLN A 371 5.92 3.31 -12.36
N GLU A 372 5.56 2.04 -12.48
CA GLU A 372 4.17 1.59 -12.57
C GLU A 372 3.48 1.42 -11.23
N LEU A 373 4.21 0.96 -10.21
CA LEU A 373 3.68 0.64 -8.89
C LEU A 373 4.30 1.46 -7.75
N GLY A 374 5.39 2.18 -8.02
CA GLY A 374 6.15 2.90 -7.01
C GLY A 374 7.28 2.08 -6.40
N SER A 375 8.00 2.68 -5.45
CA SER A 375 9.05 2.03 -4.68
C SER A 375 8.83 2.30 -3.19
N PRO A 376 8.70 1.27 -2.33
CA PRO A 376 8.75 -0.17 -2.66
C PRO A 376 7.50 -0.67 -3.43
N VAL A 377 7.53 -1.93 -3.88
CA VAL A 377 6.38 -2.66 -4.47
C VAL A 377 5.86 -3.67 -3.45
N ASP A 378 4.55 -3.88 -3.35
CA ASP A 378 3.97 -4.78 -2.34
C ASP A 378 4.34 -6.25 -2.59
N ILE A 379 4.06 -6.77 -3.79
CA ILE A 379 4.28 -8.18 -4.12
C ILE A 379 4.87 -8.31 -5.53
N GLN A 380 5.93 -9.11 -5.65
CA GLN A 380 6.45 -9.59 -6.94
C GLN A 380 6.15 -11.09 -7.09
N VAL A 381 5.46 -11.45 -8.17
CA VAL A 381 5.17 -12.84 -8.55
C VAL A 381 6.10 -13.25 -9.69
N SER A 382 6.95 -14.25 -9.44
CA SER A 382 7.89 -14.79 -10.42
C SER A 382 8.08 -16.29 -10.25
N SER A 383 8.79 -16.93 -11.18
CA SER A 383 9.20 -18.34 -11.04
C SER A 383 10.40 -18.44 -10.09
N VAL A 384 10.57 -19.60 -9.44
CA VAL A 384 11.69 -19.86 -8.51
C VAL A 384 13.05 -19.71 -9.21
N ASP A 385 13.11 -20.00 -10.51
CA ASP A 385 14.32 -19.85 -11.34
C ASP A 385 14.76 -18.39 -11.50
N PHE A 386 13.87 -17.42 -11.23
CA PHE A 386 14.20 -15.98 -11.22
C PHE A 386 14.62 -15.47 -9.83
N LEU A 387 14.80 -16.34 -8.83
CA LEU A 387 15.36 -15.90 -7.54
C LEU A 387 16.81 -15.43 -7.69
N PHE A 388 17.54 -15.99 -8.65
CA PHE A 388 18.90 -15.60 -9.01
C PHE A 388 19.30 -16.23 -10.35
N PRO A 389 20.05 -15.52 -11.22
CA PRO A 389 20.38 -14.08 -11.21
C PRO A 389 19.25 -13.19 -11.74
#